data_AF-A0A977SNX9-F1
#
_entry.id   AF-A0A977SNX9-F1
#
_cell.length_a   1.000
_cell.length_b   1.000
_cell.length_c   1.000
_cell.angle_alpha   90.00
_cell.angle_beta   90.00
_cell.angle_gamma   90.00
#
_symmetry.space_group_name_H-M   'P 1'
#
loop_
_entity.id
_entity.type
_entity.pdbx_description
1 polymer ?
#
loop_
_entity_poly.entity_id
_entity_poly.type
_entity_poly.pdbx_seq_one_letter_code
_entity_poly.pdbx_strand_id
1 'polypeptide(L)'
;VRHSLQYFYTASSGIPGFPEFVSLGMLDGVEMVYYDSNIRKVIPKQDWMAETEGPEYWERETQKFIGAEQIFKVNIETAKSRFNQTGGVHIAQRMFGCEWDNETEEVSGYYQDSYDGDDFVSFDLKTETWIAPTPQAFITKLKWDNNKASIAQWKNYLTQVCPEWLKKYVDYGRSSLLRT
;
A
#
# COMPACT_ATOMS: atom_id res chain seq x y z
N VAL A 1 -19.91 -4.28 -12.99
CA VAL A 1 -19.54 -4.32 -11.55
C VAL A 1 -18.11 -3.84 -11.39
N ARG A 2 -17.87 -2.92 -10.45
CA ARG A 2 -16.53 -2.40 -10.16
C ARG A 2 -15.90 -3.15 -9.00
N HIS A 3 -14.69 -3.63 -9.20
CA HIS A 3 -13.89 -4.29 -8.19
C HIS A 3 -12.69 -3.43 -7.79
N SER A 4 -12.17 -3.61 -6.57
CA SER A 4 -11.03 -2.86 -6.07
C SER A 4 -10.02 -3.76 -5.34
N LEU A 5 -8.73 -3.45 -5.56
CA LEU A 5 -7.60 -4.05 -4.87
C LEU A 5 -6.83 -2.92 -4.19
N GLN A 6 -6.75 -2.95 -2.87
CA GLN A 6 -6.14 -1.87 -2.08
C GLN A 6 -5.14 -2.44 -1.07
N TYR A 7 -4.01 -1.77 -0.91
CA TYR A 7 -3.03 -2.08 0.11
C TYR A 7 -2.83 -0.87 1.02
N PHE A 8 -2.79 -1.13 2.32
CA PHE A 8 -2.61 -0.13 3.37
C PHE A 8 -1.39 -0.48 4.20
N TYR A 9 -0.42 0.40 4.24
CA TYR A 9 0.72 0.30 5.17
C TYR A 9 0.52 1.34 6.26
N THR A 10 0.72 0.95 7.51
CA THR A 10 0.69 1.85 8.65
C THR A 10 1.90 1.56 9.51
N ALA A 11 2.74 2.56 9.71
CA ALA A 11 3.81 2.53 10.68
C ALA A 11 3.51 3.50 11.79
N SER A 12 3.88 3.12 13.01
CA SER A 12 3.74 3.98 14.17
C SER A 12 5.03 4.00 14.97
N SER A 13 5.26 5.12 15.65
CA SER A 13 6.32 5.23 16.65
C SER A 13 5.70 5.62 18.00
N GLY A 14 6.11 4.93 19.07
CA GLY A 14 5.73 5.28 20.43
C GLY A 14 4.34 4.82 20.89
N ILE A 15 3.64 3.93 20.18
CA ILE A 15 2.36 3.33 20.64
C ILE A 15 2.65 2.04 21.41
N PRO A 16 2.44 1.98 22.73
CA PRO A 16 2.68 0.76 23.50
C PRO A 16 1.72 -0.36 23.07
N GLY A 17 2.27 -1.55 22.79
CA GLY A 17 1.49 -2.75 22.47
C GLY A 17 0.91 -2.82 21.06
N PHE A 18 1.08 -1.79 20.23
CA PHE A 18 0.75 -1.83 18.80
C PHE A 18 1.99 -2.19 17.96
N PRO A 19 1.87 -2.99 16.88
CA PRO A 19 3.00 -3.26 16.01
C PRO A 19 3.58 -1.97 15.40
N GLU A 20 4.91 -1.85 15.32
CA GLU A 20 5.56 -0.69 14.70
C GLU A 20 5.23 -0.56 13.21
N PHE A 21 4.84 -1.67 12.55
CA PHE A 21 4.36 -1.68 11.18
C PHE A 21 3.26 -2.72 10.99
N VAL A 22 2.22 -2.35 10.25
CA VAL A 22 1.11 -3.20 9.81
C VAL A 22 0.88 -3.00 8.31
N SER A 23 0.60 -4.07 7.60
CA SER A 23 0.17 -4.04 6.20
C SER A 23 -1.11 -4.86 6.04
N LEU A 24 -2.09 -4.28 5.33
CA LEU A 24 -3.35 -4.91 4.97
C LEU A 24 -3.49 -4.94 3.45
N GLY A 25 -3.97 -6.05 2.90
CA GLY A 25 -4.45 -6.13 1.52
C GLY A 25 -5.95 -6.43 1.50
N MET A 26 -6.70 -5.63 0.76
CA MET A 26 -8.16 -5.64 0.69
C MET A 26 -8.61 -5.91 -0.75
N LEU A 27 -9.60 -6.80 -0.89
CA LEU A 27 -10.30 -7.06 -2.15
C LEU A 27 -11.78 -6.72 -1.94
N ASP A 28 -12.31 -5.75 -2.68
CA ASP A 28 -13.70 -5.27 -2.54
C ASP A 28 -14.09 -4.92 -1.09
N GLY A 29 -13.14 -4.35 -0.34
CA GLY A 29 -13.33 -4.00 1.08
C GLY A 29 -13.24 -5.18 2.06
N VAL A 30 -12.89 -6.38 1.59
CA VAL A 30 -12.66 -7.56 2.42
C VAL A 30 -11.16 -7.81 2.59
N GLU A 31 -10.71 -7.96 3.83
CA GLU A 31 -9.31 -8.25 4.15
C GLU A 31 -8.91 -9.64 3.66
N MET A 32 -7.91 -9.71 2.77
CA MET A 32 -7.39 -10.96 2.21
C MET A 32 -6.00 -11.32 2.73
N VAL A 33 -5.17 -10.34 3.06
CA VAL A 33 -3.81 -10.57 3.58
C VAL A 33 -3.46 -9.57 4.66
N TYR A 34 -2.68 -10.03 5.63
CA TYR A 34 -2.24 -9.27 6.79
C TYR A 34 -0.76 -9.50 7.07
N TYR A 35 -0.04 -8.46 7.48
CA TYR A 35 1.30 -8.56 8.06
C TYR A 35 1.41 -7.58 9.22
N ASP A 36 2.14 -7.95 10.27
CA ASP A 36 2.59 -7.02 11.29
C ASP A 36 4.05 -7.29 11.73
N SER A 37 4.68 -6.28 12.33
CA SER A 37 6.07 -6.33 12.77
C SER A 37 6.35 -7.21 13.99
N ASN A 38 5.33 -7.68 14.71
CA ASN A 38 5.47 -8.64 15.82
C ASN A 38 5.52 -10.07 15.30
N ILE A 39 4.64 -10.41 14.35
CA ILE A 39 4.57 -11.74 13.73
C ILE A 39 5.63 -11.89 12.64
N ARG A 40 5.89 -10.81 11.88
CA ARG A 40 6.84 -10.73 10.76
C ARG A 40 6.63 -11.79 9.68
N LYS A 41 5.36 -12.10 9.41
CA LYS A 41 4.94 -13.05 8.37
C LYS A 41 3.61 -12.61 7.77
N VAL A 42 3.44 -12.83 6.47
CA VAL A 42 2.14 -12.64 5.82
C VAL A 42 1.19 -13.76 6.21
N ILE A 43 -0.02 -13.37 6.61
CA ILE A 43 -1.11 -14.26 6.98
C ILE A 43 -2.27 -14.05 5.99
N PRO A 44 -2.68 -15.09 5.24
CA PRO A 44 -3.93 -15.02 4.48
C PRO A 44 -5.12 -14.96 5.45
N LYS A 45 -6.11 -14.13 5.12
CA LYS A 45 -7.31 -13.91 5.94
C LYS A 45 -8.57 -14.52 5.35
N GLN A 46 -8.45 -15.09 4.15
CA GLN A 46 -9.52 -15.80 3.45
C GLN A 46 -9.04 -17.20 3.08
N ASP A 47 -9.91 -18.21 3.20
CA ASP A 47 -9.59 -19.61 2.90
C ASP A 47 -9.13 -19.75 1.43
N TRP A 48 -9.85 -19.14 0.50
CA TRP A 48 -9.48 -19.13 -0.92
C TRP A 48 -8.12 -18.49 -1.17
N MET A 49 -7.70 -17.51 -0.36
CA MET A 49 -6.40 -16.89 -0.51
C MET A 49 -5.30 -17.85 -0.02
N ALA A 50 -5.53 -18.54 1.10
CA ALA A 50 -4.59 -19.52 1.64
C ALA A 50 -4.35 -20.73 0.71
N GLU A 51 -5.36 -21.11 -0.09
CA GLU A 51 -5.34 -22.32 -0.92
C GLU A 51 -4.82 -22.11 -2.35
N THR A 52 -4.78 -20.87 -2.84
CA THR A 52 -4.56 -20.59 -4.28
C THR A 52 -3.11 -20.29 -4.66
N GLU A 53 -2.27 -19.88 -3.70
CA GLU A 53 -0.87 -19.53 -3.92
C GLU A 53 0.10 -20.47 -3.20
N GLY A 54 1.27 -20.70 -3.81
CA GLY A 54 2.30 -21.58 -3.27
C GLY A 54 3.19 -20.95 -2.19
N PRO A 55 4.00 -21.74 -1.47
CA PRO A 55 4.86 -21.25 -0.39
C PRO A 55 5.87 -20.18 -0.84
N GLU A 56 6.38 -20.25 -2.07
CA GLU A 56 7.32 -19.26 -2.62
C GLU A 56 6.69 -17.87 -2.76
N TYR A 57 5.40 -17.79 -3.09
CA TYR A 57 4.65 -16.54 -3.13
C TYR A 57 4.62 -15.90 -1.74
N TRP A 58 4.24 -16.66 -0.72
CA TRP A 58 4.12 -16.18 0.65
C TRP A 58 5.46 -15.74 1.26
N GLU A 59 6.54 -16.45 0.95
CA GLU A 59 7.88 -16.06 1.36
C GLU A 59 8.28 -14.73 0.70
N ARG A 60 8.04 -14.60 -0.62
CA ARG A 60 8.35 -13.36 -1.34
C ARG A 60 7.56 -12.17 -0.80
N GLU A 61 6.25 -12.32 -0.55
CA GLU A 61 5.44 -11.24 0.02
C GLU A 61 5.90 -10.90 1.46
N THR A 62 6.28 -11.90 2.25
CA THR A 62 6.84 -11.68 3.60
C THR A 62 8.13 -10.85 3.54
N GLN A 63 9.07 -11.20 2.65
CA GLN A 63 10.31 -10.42 2.51
C GLN A 63 10.05 -8.99 2.03
N LYS A 64 9.07 -8.77 1.15
CA LYS A 64 8.68 -7.41 0.73
C LYS A 64 8.18 -6.57 1.91
N PHE A 65 7.32 -7.13 2.78
CA PHE A 65 6.82 -6.38 3.93
C PHE A 65 7.87 -6.16 5.02
N ILE A 66 8.82 -7.09 5.20
CA ILE A 66 9.99 -6.85 6.06
C ILE A 66 10.80 -5.66 5.53
N GLY A 67 11.00 -5.57 4.21
CA GLY A 67 11.65 -4.41 3.60
C GLY A 67 10.85 -3.11 3.79
N ALA A 68 9.52 -3.16 3.59
CA ALA A 68 8.64 -2.02 3.79
C ALA A 68 8.65 -1.52 5.25
N GLU A 69 8.64 -2.43 6.23
CA GLU A 69 8.74 -2.09 7.65
C GLU A 69 9.97 -1.22 7.93
N GLN A 70 11.15 -1.62 7.44
CA GLN A 70 12.39 -0.86 7.67
C GLN A 70 12.35 0.51 6.98
N ILE A 71 11.81 0.59 5.77
CA ILE A 71 11.63 1.85 5.04
C ILE A 71 10.72 2.80 5.83
N PHE A 72 9.61 2.30 6.35
CA PHE A 72 8.66 3.14 7.07
C PHE A 72 9.19 3.63 8.42
N LYS A 73 9.98 2.81 9.13
CA LYS A 73 10.71 3.26 10.34
C LYS A 73 11.60 4.46 10.04
N VAL A 74 12.37 4.41 8.95
CA VAL A 74 13.21 5.53 8.50
C VAL A 74 12.36 6.73 8.05
N ASN A 75 11.23 6.49 7.39
CA ASN A 75 10.33 7.56 6.95
C ASN A 75 9.75 8.35 8.12
N ILE A 76 9.36 7.68 9.22
CA ILE A 76 8.88 8.37 10.43
C ILE A 76 9.96 9.30 10.99
N GLU A 77 11.19 8.83 11.17
CA GLU A 77 12.27 9.67 11.71
C GLU A 77 12.62 10.84 10.78
N THR A 78 12.55 10.60 9.47
CA THR A 78 12.72 11.66 8.47
C THR A 78 11.60 12.70 8.57
N ALA A 79 10.35 12.28 8.73
CA ALA A 79 9.21 13.17 8.86
C ALA A 79 9.29 13.98 10.16
N LYS A 80 9.54 13.33 11.31
CA LYS A 80 9.77 14.00 12.60
C LYS A 80 10.78 15.14 12.48
N SER A 81 11.93 14.88 11.86
CA SER A 81 12.95 15.90 11.64
C SER A 81 12.44 17.08 10.80
N ARG A 82 11.69 16.82 9.73
CA ARG A 82 11.14 17.87 8.84
C ARG A 82 10.03 18.69 9.49
N PHE A 83 9.28 18.10 10.40
CA PHE A 83 8.25 18.77 11.20
C PHE A 83 8.79 19.37 12.51
N ASN A 84 10.08 19.25 12.79
CA ASN A 84 10.72 19.66 14.06
C ASN A 84 10.06 19.02 15.30
N GLN A 85 9.62 17.77 15.17
CA GLN A 85 9.02 16.98 16.25
C GLN A 85 10.10 16.18 16.98
N THR A 86 10.16 16.29 18.31
CA THR A 86 11.22 15.70 19.15
C THR A 86 10.74 14.56 20.05
N GLY A 87 9.44 14.25 20.03
CA GLY A 87 8.82 13.20 20.81
C GLY A 87 7.32 13.13 20.55
N GLY A 88 6.65 12.15 21.17
CA GLY A 88 5.24 11.86 20.94
C GLY A 88 5.03 10.67 20.01
N VAL A 89 3.75 10.37 19.77
CA VAL A 89 3.34 9.32 18.85
C VAL A 89 3.18 9.91 17.47
N HIS A 90 3.80 9.25 16.49
CA HIS A 90 3.68 9.64 15.08
C HIS A 90 3.35 8.45 14.22
N ILE A 91 2.58 8.70 13.16
CA ILE A 91 2.07 7.66 12.28
C ILE A 91 2.40 8.05 10.83
N ALA A 92 2.97 7.11 10.08
CA ALA A 92 3.13 7.24 8.63
C ALA A 92 2.29 6.16 7.95
N GLN A 93 1.46 6.55 6.99
CA GLN A 93 0.62 5.60 6.27
C GLN A 93 0.81 5.71 4.77
N ARG A 94 0.49 4.63 4.08
CA ARG A 94 0.43 4.58 2.63
C ARG A 94 -0.78 3.78 2.21
N MET A 95 -1.50 4.31 1.24
CA MET A 95 -2.60 3.66 0.56
C MET A 95 -2.30 3.64 -0.93
N PHE A 96 -2.35 2.47 -1.54
CA PHE A 96 -2.20 2.34 -2.99
C PHE A 96 -2.99 1.15 -3.51
N GLY A 97 -3.37 1.20 -4.78
CA GLY A 97 -4.23 0.18 -5.34
C GLY A 97 -4.77 0.56 -6.69
N CYS A 98 -5.72 -0.25 -7.16
CA CYS A 98 -6.40 -0.06 -8.42
C CYS A 98 -7.86 -0.47 -8.32
N GLU A 99 -8.65 0.05 -9.24
CA GLU A 99 -10.02 -0.39 -9.48
C GLU A 99 -10.13 -0.87 -10.92
N TRP A 100 -11.01 -1.84 -11.14
CA TRP A 100 -11.32 -2.37 -12.46
C TRP A 100 -12.84 -2.50 -12.61
N ASP A 101 -13.36 -1.97 -13.70
CA ASP A 101 -14.75 -2.12 -14.09
C ASP A 101 -14.90 -3.29 -15.07
N ASN A 102 -15.60 -4.34 -14.69
CA ASN A 102 -15.72 -5.55 -15.50
C ASN A 102 -16.69 -5.42 -16.70
N GLU A 103 -17.41 -4.30 -16.82
CA GLU A 103 -18.29 -4.02 -17.96
C GLU A 103 -17.59 -3.13 -19.00
N THR A 104 -16.90 -2.08 -18.55
CA THR A 104 -16.23 -1.13 -19.44
C THR A 104 -14.74 -1.44 -19.68
N GLU A 105 -14.18 -2.38 -18.92
CA GLU A 105 -12.73 -2.65 -18.83
C GLU A 105 -11.89 -1.44 -18.37
N GLU A 106 -12.53 -0.41 -17.82
CA GLU A 106 -11.84 0.76 -17.29
C GLU A 106 -10.99 0.39 -16.07
N VAL A 107 -9.77 0.91 -16.01
CA VAL A 107 -8.85 0.75 -14.89
C VAL A 107 -8.49 2.12 -14.34
N SER A 108 -8.60 2.26 -13.02
CA SER A 108 -8.09 3.42 -12.27
C SER A 108 -7.04 2.95 -11.25
N GLY A 109 -6.17 3.85 -10.83
CA GLY A 109 -5.14 3.56 -9.84
C GLY A 109 -4.84 4.77 -8.97
N TYR A 110 -4.29 4.52 -7.78
CA TYR A 110 -3.94 5.59 -6.84
C TYR A 110 -2.78 5.18 -5.95
N TYR A 111 -2.06 6.18 -5.47
CA TYR A 111 -1.01 6.07 -4.48
C TYR A 111 -0.98 7.33 -3.64
N GLN A 112 -1.01 7.17 -2.32
CA GLN A 112 -1.04 8.26 -1.36
C GLN A 112 -0.24 7.86 -0.12
N ASP A 113 0.62 8.76 0.33
CA ASP A 113 1.29 8.71 1.63
C ASP A 113 0.70 9.80 2.53
N SER A 114 0.47 9.46 3.80
CA SER A 114 0.01 10.38 4.85
C SER A 114 0.98 10.37 6.04
N TYR A 115 0.95 11.45 6.80
CA TYR A 115 1.71 11.60 8.04
C TYR A 115 0.84 12.24 9.11
N ASP A 116 0.78 11.62 10.29
CA ASP A 116 -0.10 12.01 11.41
C ASP A 116 -1.58 12.19 11.02
N GLY A 117 -2.02 11.46 9.99
CA GLY A 117 -3.40 11.47 9.47
C GLY A 117 -3.65 12.48 8.35
N ASP A 118 -2.70 13.38 8.08
CA ASP A 118 -2.81 14.39 7.02
C ASP A 118 -2.14 13.92 5.72
N ASP A 119 -2.67 14.35 4.58
CA ASP A 119 -2.08 14.10 3.26
C ASP A 119 -0.63 14.61 3.20
N PHE A 120 0.30 13.74 2.78
CA PHE A 120 1.72 14.09 2.70
C PHE A 120 2.23 14.12 1.27
N VAL A 121 2.09 13.03 0.50
CA VAL A 121 2.48 12.97 -0.92
C VAL A 121 1.53 12.05 -1.67
N SER A 122 1.07 12.44 -2.86
CA SER A 122 0.25 11.58 -3.73
C SER A 122 0.76 11.56 -5.16
N PHE A 123 0.48 10.48 -5.90
CA PHE A 123 0.91 10.33 -7.28
C PHE A 123 -0.20 10.73 -8.25
N ASP A 124 0.04 11.74 -9.08
CA ASP A 124 -0.84 12.07 -10.20
C ASP A 124 -0.46 11.23 -11.42
N LEU A 125 -1.25 10.18 -11.68
CA LEU A 125 -1.05 9.29 -12.82
C LEU A 125 -1.22 9.99 -14.18
N LYS A 126 -1.98 11.09 -14.27
CA LYS A 126 -2.24 11.77 -15.54
C LYS A 126 -1.05 12.60 -15.97
N THR A 127 -0.45 13.33 -15.02
CA THR A 127 0.71 14.19 -15.27
C THR A 127 2.04 13.49 -15.01
N GLU A 128 2.02 12.30 -14.42
CA GLU A 128 3.20 11.54 -14.00
C GLU A 128 4.11 12.33 -13.05
N THR A 129 3.48 13.04 -12.12
CA THR A 129 4.15 13.87 -11.12
C THR A 129 3.60 13.60 -9.73
N TRP A 130 4.40 13.94 -8.73
CA TRP A 130 4.01 13.84 -7.32
C TRP A 130 3.38 15.14 -6.85
N ILE A 131 2.31 15.07 -6.05
CA ILE A 131 1.68 16.22 -5.41
C ILE A 131 2.13 16.24 -3.95
N ALA A 132 2.54 17.42 -3.47
CA ALA A 132 2.95 17.64 -2.08
C ALA A 132 2.14 18.82 -1.52
N PRO A 133 1.07 18.57 -0.74
CA PRO A 133 0.22 19.62 -0.16
C PRO A 133 0.92 20.44 0.94
N THR A 134 2.00 19.92 1.53
CA THR A 134 2.74 20.59 2.62
C THR A 134 4.18 20.91 2.23
N PRO A 135 4.78 22.00 2.77
CA PRO A 135 6.19 22.33 2.55
C PRO A 135 7.16 21.20 2.96
N GLN A 136 6.84 20.47 4.03
CA GLN A 136 7.63 19.37 4.57
C GLN A 136 7.72 18.18 3.61
N ALA A 137 6.72 18.02 2.74
CA ALA A 137 6.69 17.01 1.70
C ALA A 137 7.45 17.41 0.42
N PHE A 138 7.75 18.71 0.23
CA PHE A 138 8.31 19.22 -1.03
C PHE A 138 9.66 18.58 -1.40
N ILE A 139 10.52 18.33 -0.41
CA ILE A 139 11.80 17.65 -0.63
C ILE A 139 11.58 16.21 -1.15
N THR A 140 10.56 15.51 -0.65
CA THR A 140 10.20 14.17 -1.16
C THR A 140 9.70 14.25 -2.59
N LYS A 141 8.79 15.20 -2.88
CA LYS A 141 8.30 15.45 -4.24
C LYS A 141 9.44 15.69 -5.23
N LEU A 142 10.37 16.60 -4.92
CA LEU A 142 11.53 16.87 -5.79
C LEU A 142 12.38 15.62 -6.04
N LYS A 143 12.64 14.83 -4.99
CA LYS A 143 13.41 13.59 -5.13
C LYS A 143 12.68 12.58 -6.03
N TRP A 144 11.38 12.42 -5.88
CA TRP A 144 10.60 11.42 -6.60
C TRP A 144 10.27 11.84 -8.04
N ASP A 145 10.00 13.13 -8.29
CA ASP A 145 9.78 13.69 -9.64
C ASP A 145 11.01 13.53 -10.55
N ASN A 146 12.21 13.57 -9.94
CA ASN A 146 13.49 13.37 -10.63
C ASN A 146 13.81 11.88 -10.87
N ASN A 147 13.08 10.94 -10.27
CA ASN A 147 13.29 9.51 -10.46
C ASN A 147 12.32 8.94 -11.51
N LYS A 148 12.69 9.09 -12.80
CA LYS A 148 11.87 8.62 -13.92
C LYS A 148 11.64 7.10 -13.93
N ALA A 149 12.61 6.32 -13.46
CA ALA A 149 12.46 4.87 -13.37
C ALA A 149 11.37 4.49 -12.35
N SER A 150 11.35 5.15 -11.18
CA SER A 150 10.32 4.90 -10.15
C SER A 150 8.94 5.35 -10.60
N ILE A 151 8.82 6.48 -11.31
CA ILE A 151 7.55 6.94 -11.90
C ILE A 151 7.01 5.90 -12.88
N ALA A 152 7.86 5.42 -13.81
CA ALA A 152 7.46 4.38 -14.77
C ALA A 152 7.05 3.08 -14.06
N GLN A 153 7.77 2.68 -13.00
CA GLN A 153 7.45 1.50 -12.21
C GLN A 153 6.08 1.63 -11.53
N TRP A 154 5.79 2.76 -10.88
CA TRP A 154 4.50 2.98 -10.23
C TRP A 154 3.35 3.07 -11.23
N LYS A 155 3.54 3.77 -12.36
CA LYS A 155 2.56 3.79 -13.43
C LYS A 155 2.26 2.39 -13.95
N ASN A 156 3.29 1.60 -14.23
CA ASN A 156 3.12 0.22 -14.70
C ASN A 156 2.42 -0.65 -13.65
N TYR A 157 2.80 -0.50 -12.37
CA TYR A 157 2.14 -1.25 -11.31
C TYR A 157 0.66 -0.89 -11.20
N LEU A 158 0.31 0.39 -11.13
CA LEU A 158 -1.06 0.84 -10.89
C LEU A 158 -1.99 0.61 -12.08
N THR A 159 -1.47 0.60 -13.31
CA THR A 159 -2.29 0.48 -14.53
C THR A 159 -2.26 -0.88 -15.20
N GLN A 160 -1.26 -1.74 -14.90
CA GLN A 160 -1.11 -3.06 -15.53
C GLN A 160 -1.03 -4.19 -14.50
N VAL A 161 -0.05 -4.13 -13.59
CA VAL A 161 0.20 -5.26 -12.66
C VAL A 161 -0.93 -5.39 -11.63
N CYS A 162 -1.35 -4.28 -11.03
CA CYS A 162 -2.43 -4.26 -10.05
C CYS A 162 -3.75 -4.82 -10.62
N PRO A 163 -4.26 -4.36 -11.79
CA PRO A 163 -5.50 -4.92 -12.33
C PRO A 163 -5.36 -6.40 -12.73
N GLU A 164 -4.19 -6.87 -13.16
CA GLU A 164 -3.96 -8.31 -13.37
C GLU A 164 -4.14 -9.11 -12.08
N TRP A 165 -3.55 -8.66 -10.97
CA TRP A 165 -3.73 -9.28 -9.65
C TRP A 165 -5.18 -9.16 -9.15
N LEU A 166 -5.82 -8.01 -9.36
CA LEU A 166 -7.22 -7.80 -8.99
C LEU A 166 -8.13 -8.83 -9.69
N LYS A 167 -8.03 -8.97 -11.01
CA LYS A 167 -8.80 -9.97 -11.78
C LYS A 167 -8.55 -11.39 -11.25
N LYS A 168 -7.27 -11.73 -11.00
CA LYS A 168 -6.87 -13.03 -10.44
C LYS A 168 -7.50 -13.30 -9.07
N TYR A 169 -7.48 -12.34 -8.15
CA TYR A 169 -8.06 -12.52 -6.82
C TYR A 169 -9.59 -12.53 -6.83
N VAL A 170 -10.24 -11.75 -7.71
CA VAL A 170 -11.69 -11.85 -7.94
C VAL A 170 -12.07 -13.25 -8.41
N ASP A 171 -11.27 -13.84 -9.32
CA ASP A 171 -11.50 -15.21 -9.79
C ASP A 171 -11.31 -16.24 -8.67
N TYR A 172 -10.29 -16.09 -7.82
CA TYR A 172 -10.06 -16.95 -6.66
C TYR A 172 -11.20 -16.87 -5.64
N GLY A 173 -11.63 -15.66 -5.32
CA GLY A 173 -12.70 -15.40 -4.36
C GLY A 173 -14.11 -15.60 -4.92
N ARG A 174 -14.28 -15.87 -6.22
CA ARG A 174 -15.58 -15.87 -6.91
C ARG A 174 -16.67 -16.67 -6.20
N SER A 175 -16.34 -17.85 -5.67
CA SER A 175 -17.28 -18.72 -4.95
C SER A 175 -17.72 -18.18 -3.58
N SER A 176 -16.91 -17.30 -2.98
CA SER A 176 -17.14 -16.69 -1.66
C SER A 176 -17.68 -15.26 -1.75
N LEU A 177 -17.22 -14.48 -2.74
CA LEU A 177 -17.57 -13.08 -2.96
C LEU A 177 -18.94 -12.90 -3.63
N LEU A 178 -19.34 -13.82 -4.52
CA LEU A 178 -20.60 -13.75 -5.26
C LEU A 178 -21.76 -14.50 -4.59
N ARG A 179 -21.64 -14.82 -3.30
CA ARG A 179 -22.79 -15.28 -2.50
C ARG A 179 -23.69 -14.10 -2.15
N THR A 180 -24.47 -13.65 -3.12
CA THR A 180 -25.65 -12.77 -2.96
C THR A 180 -26.78 -13.32 -3.78
#